data_AF-A0A238VLF8-F1
#
_entry.id   AF-A0A238VLF8-F1
#
_cell.length_a   1.000
_cell.length_b   1.000
_cell.length_c   1.000
_cell.angle_alpha   90.00
_cell.angle_beta   90.00
_cell.angle_gamma   90.00
#
_symmetry.space_group_name_H-M   'P 1'
#
loop_
_entity.id
_entity.type
_entity.pdbx_description
1 polymer ?
#
loop_
_entity_poly.entity_id
_entity_poly.type
_entity_poly.pdbx_seq_one_letter_code
_entity_poly.pdbx_strand_id
1 'polypeptide(L)'
;MTKRILFLFFFFLTLLGKAQNNPEVKVNVEDLVSNYIKQLNSRKIDTMCVYENYCVGSIKIYEASLLDSKDFCMEDFPNDPVYIFWIDNGRKKMTKISICSEYAESLDDDNIFWHMYFPNKDIIKKEEIKRFQYKTSKKEIYTMMRDHSCHQNLKFIIGNQIIEKRFDFFNLIKEEDAKVNINYNHNTNLKSKRLIDLLEKVTSEAEKNNTFKKIKSR
;
A
#
# COMPACT_ATOMS: atom_id res chain seq x y z
N MET A 1 -1.45 62.41 4.86
CA MET A 1 -1.19 61.31 3.90
C MET A 1 -0.70 60.03 4.58
N THR A 2 0.12 60.11 5.64
CA THR A 2 0.72 58.98 6.36
C THR A 2 -0.26 57.94 6.94
N LYS A 3 -1.44 58.36 7.46
CA LYS A 3 -2.44 57.43 8.03
C LYS A 3 -3.11 56.50 7.00
N ARG A 4 -3.30 56.94 5.75
CA ARG A 4 -3.88 56.10 4.67
C ARG A 4 -2.90 55.06 4.16
N ILE A 5 -1.60 55.41 4.13
CA ILE A 5 -0.52 54.51 3.72
C ILE A 5 -0.33 53.40 4.77
N LEU A 6 -0.38 53.76 6.07
CA LEU A 6 -0.26 52.77 7.15
C LEU A 6 -1.39 51.74 7.13
N PHE A 7 -2.62 52.17 6.80
CA PHE A 7 -3.78 51.30 6.70
C PHE A 7 -3.68 50.33 5.50
N LEU A 8 -3.19 50.82 4.36
CA LEU A 8 -2.93 49.98 3.18
C LEU A 8 -1.83 48.95 3.45
N PHE A 9 -0.80 49.32 4.22
CA PHE A 9 0.28 48.40 4.60
C PHE A 9 -0.20 47.29 5.53
N PHE A 10 -1.04 47.62 6.53
CA PHE A 10 -1.65 46.62 7.41
C PHE A 10 -2.61 45.68 6.66
N PHE A 11 -3.38 46.22 5.71
CA PHE A 11 -4.28 45.42 4.87
C PHE A 11 -3.49 44.44 3.98
N PHE A 12 -2.39 44.88 3.37
CA PHE A 12 -1.51 44.01 2.58
C PHE A 12 -0.85 42.90 3.43
N LEU A 13 -0.42 43.19 4.67
CA LEU A 13 0.14 42.17 5.57
C LEU A 13 -0.88 41.08 5.93
N THR A 14 -2.15 41.42 6.12
CA THR A 14 -3.20 40.42 6.39
C THR A 14 -3.55 39.55 5.18
N LEU A 15 -3.37 40.05 3.97
CA LEU A 15 -3.58 39.28 2.73
C LEU A 15 -2.40 38.34 2.44
N LEU A 16 -1.16 38.76 2.71
CA LEU A 16 0.04 37.93 2.55
C LEU A 16 0.06 36.74 3.50
N GLY A 17 -0.41 36.91 4.74
CA GLY A 17 -0.49 35.82 5.73
C GLY A 17 -1.51 34.72 5.41
N LYS A 18 -2.48 34.99 4.51
CA LYS A 18 -3.46 33.98 4.03
C LYS A 18 -3.05 33.31 2.72
N ALA A 19 -2.14 33.90 1.94
CA ALA A 19 -1.69 33.33 0.67
C ALA A 19 -0.71 32.15 0.84
N GLN A 20 -0.05 32.02 2.00
CA GLN A 20 0.88 30.91 2.29
C GLN A 20 0.19 29.70 2.95
N ASN A 21 -1.05 29.86 3.42
CA ASN A 21 -1.87 28.77 3.92
C ASN A 21 -2.88 28.39 2.85
N ASN A 22 -2.41 27.85 1.72
CA ASN A 22 -3.27 27.01 0.89
C ASN A 22 -3.51 25.73 1.70
N PRO A 23 -4.73 25.45 2.21
CA PRO A 23 -5.04 24.12 2.65
C PRO A 23 -5.40 23.31 1.39
N GLU A 24 -4.44 23.18 0.46
CA GLU A 24 -4.44 21.97 -0.35
C GLU A 24 -4.08 20.86 0.64
N VAL A 25 -5.11 20.36 1.34
CA VAL A 25 -5.03 19.10 2.03
C VAL A 25 -4.74 18.09 0.92
N LYS A 26 -3.46 17.86 0.63
CA LYS A 26 -3.03 16.75 -0.22
C LYS A 26 -3.52 15.52 0.50
N VAL A 27 -4.65 15.00 0.03
CA VAL A 27 -5.27 13.81 0.60
C VAL A 27 -4.25 12.69 0.48
N ASN A 28 -3.70 12.26 1.61
CA ASN A 28 -2.77 11.15 1.67
C ASN A 28 -3.57 9.83 1.73
N VAL A 29 -3.23 8.85 0.90
CA VAL A 29 -3.84 7.52 0.92
C VAL A 29 -3.74 6.89 2.33
N GLU A 30 -2.65 7.14 3.05
CA GLU A 30 -2.48 6.66 4.42
C GLU A 30 -3.55 7.19 5.38
N ASP A 31 -3.91 8.48 5.26
CA ASP A 31 -4.98 9.08 6.07
C ASP A 31 -6.34 8.49 5.71
N LEU A 32 -6.58 8.24 4.43
CA LEU A 32 -7.80 7.59 3.95
C LEU A 32 -7.94 6.17 4.48
N VAL A 33 -6.86 5.38 4.42
CA VAL A 33 -6.78 4.02 4.96
C VAL A 33 -6.99 4.04 6.47
N SER A 34 -6.30 4.94 7.20
CA SER A 34 -6.45 5.10 8.65
C SER A 34 -7.89 5.42 9.05
N ASN A 35 -8.54 6.35 8.33
CA ASN A 35 -9.94 6.69 8.57
C ASN A 35 -10.87 5.52 8.25
N TYR A 36 -10.62 4.77 7.18
CA TYR A 36 -11.41 3.59 6.85
C TYR A 36 -11.28 2.49 7.90
N ILE A 37 -10.06 2.22 8.40
CA ILE A 37 -9.83 1.28 9.50
C ILE A 37 -10.60 1.72 10.76
N LYS A 38 -10.60 3.01 11.11
CA LYS A 38 -11.42 3.53 12.22
C LYS A 38 -12.91 3.29 12.01
N GLN A 39 -13.42 3.43 10.78
CA GLN A 39 -14.82 3.12 10.44
C GLN A 39 -15.15 1.62 10.49
N LEU A 40 -14.19 0.75 10.17
CA LEU A 40 -14.36 -0.70 10.39
C LEU A 40 -14.42 -1.01 11.89
N ASN A 41 -13.50 -0.45 12.67
CA ASN A 41 -13.44 -0.65 14.12
C ASN A 41 -14.71 -0.13 14.83
N SER A 42 -15.27 1.01 14.42
CA SER A 42 -16.53 1.52 15.00
C SER A 42 -17.74 0.62 14.73
N ARG A 43 -17.67 -0.17 13.64
CA ARG A 43 -18.63 -1.23 13.31
C ARG A 43 -18.31 -2.57 13.98
N LYS A 44 -17.33 -2.59 14.90
CA LYS A 44 -16.83 -3.79 15.59
C LYS A 44 -16.22 -4.84 14.66
N ILE A 45 -15.72 -4.41 13.50
CA ILE A 45 -14.93 -5.27 12.61
C ILE A 45 -13.48 -5.17 13.05
N ASP A 46 -12.94 -6.27 13.54
CA ASP A 46 -11.63 -6.33 14.19
C ASP A 46 -10.63 -7.25 13.47
N THR A 47 -11.05 -7.84 12.35
CA THR A 47 -10.28 -8.82 11.59
C THR A 47 -10.08 -8.31 10.17
N MET A 48 -8.87 -7.81 9.90
CA MET A 48 -8.52 -7.22 8.61
C MET A 48 -7.04 -7.41 8.25
N CYS A 49 -6.77 -7.36 6.95
CA CYS A 49 -5.43 -7.32 6.37
C CYS A 49 -5.34 -6.17 5.38
N VAL A 50 -4.41 -5.26 5.60
CA VAL A 50 -4.05 -4.20 4.66
C VAL A 50 -2.92 -4.71 3.78
N TYR A 51 -3.09 -4.57 2.47
CA TYR A 51 -2.13 -4.95 1.44
C TYR A 51 -1.80 -3.73 0.57
N GLU A 52 -0.50 -3.45 0.46
CA GLU A 52 0.03 -2.35 -0.33
C GLU A 52 1.06 -2.91 -1.30
N ASN A 53 1.02 -2.47 -2.55
CA ASN A 53 2.04 -2.78 -3.56
C ASN A 53 2.45 -1.48 -4.24
N TYR A 54 3.68 -1.03 -4.00
CA TYR A 54 4.14 0.27 -4.46
C TYR A 54 5.64 0.27 -4.77
N CYS A 55 6.07 1.24 -5.57
CA CYS A 55 7.48 1.41 -5.92
C CYS A 55 7.98 2.78 -5.50
N VAL A 56 9.20 2.81 -4.93
CA VAL A 56 9.90 4.04 -4.56
C VAL A 56 11.02 4.27 -5.54
N GLY A 57 11.12 5.50 -6.06
CA GLY A 57 12.19 5.88 -6.99
C GLY A 57 12.02 5.34 -8.43
N SER A 58 10.84 4.83 -8.79
CA SER A 58 10.52 4.38 -10.14
C SER A 58 9.77 5.43 -10.95
N ILE A 59 10.10 5.56 -12.24
CA ILE A 59 9.28 6.30 -13.20
C ILE A 59 8.14 5.39 -13.64
N LYS A 60 6.90 5.82 -13.44
CA LYS A 60 5.72 5.10 -13.96
C LYS A 60 5.31 5.72 -15.30
N ILE A 61 5.28 4.89 -16.35
CA ILE A 61 4.84 5.28 -17.69
C ILE A 61 3.42 4.76 -17.86
N TYR A 62 2.49 5.63 -18.26
CA TYR A 62 1.09 5.28 -18.43
C TYR A 62 0.65 5.52 -19.87
N GLU A 63 -0.27 4.69 -20.35
CA GLU A 63 -0.88 4.86 -21.66
C GLU A 63 -1.80 6.08 -21.67
N ALA A 64 -1.64 6.95 -22.68
CA ALA A 64 -2.43 8.17 -22.83
C ALA A 64 -3.94 7.88 -22.98
N SER A 65 -4.33 6.68 -23.43
CA SER A 65 -5.71 6.22 -23.54
C SER A 65 -6.46 6.20 -22.20
N LEU A 66 -5.75 6.13 -21.07
CA LEU A 66 -6.37 6.16 -19.73
C LEU A 66 -6.89 7.56 -19.39
N LEU A 67 -6.26 8.61 -19.93
CA LEU A 67 -6.59 10.03 -19.66
C LEU A 67 -8.02 10.40 -20.12
N ASP A 68 -8.55 9.70 -21.12
CA ASP A 68 -9.84 10.01 -21.74
C ASP A 68 -11.03 9.32 -21.07
N SER A 69 -10.79 8.48 -20.04
CA SER A 69 -11.89 7.79 -19.35
C SER A 69 -12.61 8.71 -18.35
N LYS A 70 -13.95 8.68 -18.33
CA LYS A 70 -14.77 9.50 -17.41
C LYS A 70 -14.55 9.22 -15.93
N ASP A 71 -13.99 8.05 -15.61
CA ASP A 71 -13.62 7.63 -14.26
C ASP A 71 -12.12 7.81 -13.98
N PHE A 72 -11.38 8.42 -14.90
CA PHE A 72 -9.97 8.68 -14.76
C PHE A 72 -9.73 9.73 -13.66
N CYS A 73 -8.87 9.37 -12.71
CA CYS A 73 -8.43 10.34 -11.72
C CYS A 73 -6.92 10.55 -11.79
N MET A 74 -6.52 11.73 -12.23
CA MET A 74 -5.11 12.15 -12.31
C MET A 74 -4.39 12.08 -10.96
N GLU A 75 -5.09 12.28 -9.84
CA GLU A 75 -4.48 12.28 -8.50
C GLU A 75 -4.16 10.87 -7.98
N ASP A 76 -4.81 9.84 -8.53
CA ASP A 76 -4.38 8.44 -8.30
C ASP A 76 -3.00 8.17 -8.93
N PHE A 77 -2.46 9.10 -9.73
CA PHE A 77 -1.10 9.06 -10.25
C PHE A 77 -0.22 10.02 -9.44
N PRO A 78 0.85 9.55 -8.76
CA PRO A 78 1.53 8.26 -8.84
C PRO A 78 1.17 7.25 -7.72
N ASN A 79 0.08 7.47 -7.00
CA ASN A 79 -0.22 6.80 -5.74
C ASN A 79 -0.86 5.43 -5.95
N ASP A 80 -0.15 4.37 -5.57
CA ASP A 80 -0.71 3.02 -5.67
C ASP A 80 -1.89 2.86 -4.70
N PRO A 81 -2.99 2.22 -5.13
CA PRO A 81 -4.13 1.97 -4.26
C PRO A 81 -3.75 1.00 -3.15
N VAL A 82 -4.45 1.12 -2.03
CA VAL A 82 -4.33 0.19 -0.89
C VAL A 82 -5.56 -0.70 -0.84
N TYR A 83 -5.33 -2.00 -0.64
CA TYR A 83 -6.39 -3.00 -0.54
C TYR A 83 -6.55 -3.43 0.91
N ILE A 84 -7.80 -3.48 1.39
CA ILE A 84 -8.15 -3.91 2.73
C ILE A 84 -9.08 -5.11 2.62
N PHE A 85 -8.60 -6.24 3.09
CA PHE A 85 -9.35 -7.48 3.22
C PHE A 85 -9.92 -7.53 4.63
N TRP A 86 -11.22 -7.75 4.79
CA TRP A 86 -11.85 -7.76 6.12
C TRP A 86 -13.00 -8.77 6.20
N ILE A 87 -13.32 -9.16 7.43
CA ILE A 87 -14.40 -10.11 7.72
C ILE A 87 -15.50 -9.42 8.52
N ASP A 88 -16.73 -9.54 8.07
CA ASP A 88 -17.91 -8.98 8.73
C ASP A 88 -19.02 -10.02 8.78
N ASN A 89 -19.35 -10.45 10.01
CA ASN A 89 -20.33 -11.51 10.27
C ASN A 89 -20.08 -12.77 9.42
N GLY A 90 -18.81 -13.18 9.32
CA GLY A 90 -18.38 -14.33 8.51
C GLY A 90 -18.18 -14.05 7.03
N ARG A 91 -18.73 -12.95 6.49
CA ARG A 91 -18.58 -12.59 5.08
C ARG A 91 -17.26 -11.90 4.83
N LYS A 92 -16.53 -12.41 3.84
CA LYS A 92 -15.20 -11.90 3.45
C LYS A 92 -15.38 -10.80 2.40
N LYS A 93 -14.72 -9.68 2.60
CA LYS A 93 -14.83 -8.49 1.75
C LYS A 93 -13.47 -7.94 1.41
N MET A 94 -13.37 -7.28 0.27
CA MET A 94 -12.22 -6.52 -0.17
C MET A 94 -12.64 -5.07 -0.43
N THR A 95 -11.81 -4.13 -0.02
CA THR A 95 -12.00 -2.71 -0.28
C THR A 95 -10.73 -2.15 -0.87
N LYS A 96 -10.85 -1.49 -2.03
CA LYS A 96 -9.76 -0.74 -2.66
C LYS A 96 -9.93 0.73 -2.29
N ILE A 97 -8.87 1.34 -1.78
CA ILE A 97 -8.81 2.75 -1.45
C ILE A 97 -7.75 3.39 -2.33
N SER A 98 -8.17 4.30 -3.19
CA SER A 98 -7.28 5.21 -3.91
C SER A 98 -7.44 6.63 -3.36
N ILE A 99 -6.70 7.61 -3.88
CA ILE A 99 -6.90 9.02 -3.51
C ILE A 99 -8.30 9.46 -3.93
N CYS A 100 -8.77 9.02 -5.08
CA CYS A 100 -9.96 9.58 -5.69
C CYS A 100 -11.24 8.85 -5.32
N SER A 101 -11.16 7.57 -5.00
CA SER A 101 -12.36 6.77 -4.75
C SER A 101 -12.13 5.62 -3.78
N GLU A 102 -13.23 5.13 -3.24
CA GLU A 102 -13.30 3.88 -2.48
C GLU A 102 -14.17 2.91 -3.27
N TYR A 103 -13.71 1.68 -3.38
CA TYR A 103 -14.40 0.60 -4.09
C TYR A 103 -14.53 -0.61 -3.17
N ALA A 104 -15.62 -1.35 -3.32
CA ALA A 104 -15.85 -2.57 -2.57
C ALA A 104 -16.16 -3.74 -3.48
N GLU A 105 -15.75 -4.92 -3.02
CA GLU A 105 -16.01 -6.21 -3.63
C GLU A 105 -16.32 -7.23 -2.52
N SER A 106 -17.30 -8.10 -2.78
CA SER A 106 -17.53 -9.27 -1.92
C SER A 106 -16.65 -10.40 -2.44
N LEU A 107 -15.93 -11.04 -1.53
CA LEU A 107 -15.10 -12.19 -1.88
C LEU A 107 -15.90 -13.45 -1.66
N ASP A 108 -15.70 -14.44 -2.51
CA ASP A 108 -16.31 -15.75 -2.32
C ASP A 108 -15.86 -16.36 -0.98
N ASP A 109 -16.76 -17.11 -0.34
CA ASP A 109 -16.53 -17.70 0.99
C ASP A 109 -15.36 -18.69 1.01
N ASP A 110 -14.92 -19.20 -0.15
CA ASP A 110 -13.75 -20.05 -0.31
C ASP A 110 -12.41 -19.29 -0.35
N ASN A 111 -12.39 -17.99 -0.03
CA ASN A 111 -11.17 -17.20 -0.12
C ASN A 111 -10.02 -17.81 0.69
N ILE A 112 -9.08 -18.36 -0.07
CA ILE A 112 -7.91 -19.15 0.32
C ILE A 112 -7.00 -18.37 1.26
N PHE A 113 -7.04 -17.03 1.22
CA PHE A 113 -6.17 -16.16 2.01
C PHE A 113 -6.35 -16.38 3.52
N TRP A 114 -7.58 -16.26 4.02
CA TRP A 114 -7.86 -16.40 5.45
C TRP A 114 -7.63 -17.85 5.93
N HIS A 115 -7.93 -18.84 5.07
CA HIS A 115 -7.64 -20.25 5.34
C HIS A 115 -6.13 -20.54 5.43
N MET A 116 -5.30 -19.81 4.69
CA MET A 116 -3.84 -19.91 4.82
C MET A 116 -3.30 -19.10 6.00
N TYR A 117 -3.86 -17.92 6.28
CA TYR A 117 -3.34 -17.04 7.34
C TYR A 117 -3.55 -17.62 8.74
N PHE A 118 -4.79 -17.95 9.13
CA PHE A 118 -5.08 -18.29 10.52
C PHE A 118 -4.27 -19.48 11.07
N PRO A 119 -4.09 -20.59 10.33
CA PRO A 119 -3.26 -21.71 10.78
C PRO A 119 -1.76 -21.38 10.85
N ASN A 120 -1.29 -20.37 10.11
CA ASN A 120 0.13 -20.02 10.01
C ASN A 120 0.48 -18.72 10.77
N LYS A 121 -0.47 -18.09 11.47
CA LYS A 121 -0.30 -16.74 12.05
C LYS A 121 0.94 -16.60 12.95
N ASP A 122 1.23 -17.61 13.75
CA ASP A 122 2.35 -17.57 14.70
C ASP A 122 3.70 -17.79 14.01
N ILE A 123 3.71 -18.57 12.92
CA ILE A 123 4.87 -18.72 12.03
C ILE A 123 5.12 -17.38 11.35
N ILE A 124 4.10 -16.84 10.67
CA ILE A 124 4.15 -15.56 9.96
C ILE A 124 4.67 -14.47 10.89
N LYS A 125 4.13 -14.34 12.10
CA LYS A 125 4.60 -13.35 13.08
C LYS A 125 6.12 -13.35 13.25
N LYS A 126 6.72 -14.53 13.32
CA LYS A 126 8.16 -14.75 13.57
C LYS A 126 9.03 -14.75 12.30
N GLU A 127 8.44 -14.79 11.11
CA GLU A 127 9.20 -14.81 9.86
C GLU A 127 10.01 -13.53 9.67
N GLU A 128 11.25 -13.69 9.21
CA GLU A 128 12.15 -12.59 8.90
C GLU A 128 12.50 -12.61 7.41
N ILE A 129 12.28 -11.48 6.74
CA ILE A 129 12.73 -11.26 5.37
C ILE A 129 14.20 -10.84 5.44
N LYS A 130 15.08 -11.66 4.86
CA LYS A 130 16.52 -11.38 4.84
C LYS A 130 16.88 -10.52 3.65
N ARG A 131 17.87 -9.64 3.81
CA ARG A 131 18.36 -8.80 2.72
C ARG A 131 19.04 -9.62 1.62
N PHE A 132 19.12 -9.07 0.42
CA PHE A 132 19.97 -9.61 -0.63
C PHE A 132 21.41 -9.71 -0.12
N GLN A 133 21.94 -10.92 -0.08
CA GLN A 133 23.33 -11.18 0.29
C GLN A 133 23.98 -12.11 -0.71
N TYR A 134 25.27 -11.92 -0.98
CA TYR A 134 26.04 -12.77 -1.87
C TYR A 134 27.39 -13.11 -1.27
N LYS A 135 27.98 -14.21 -1.74
CA LYS A 135 29.26 -14.71 -1.26
C LYS A 135 30.34 -14.51 -2.32
N THR A 136 31.50 -13.99 -1.92
CA THR A 136 32.65 -13.84 -2.81
C THR A 136 33.44 -15.15 -2.93
N SER A 137 34.39 -15.21 -3.87
CA SER A 137 35.35 -16.32 -3.98
C SER A 137 36.16 -16.54 -2.69
N LYS A 138 36.38 -15.49 -1.90
CA LYS A 138 37.03 -15.53 -0.58
C LYS A 138 36.11 -15.96 0.56
N LYS A 139 34.88 -16.37 0.25
CA LYS A 139 33.82 -16.76 1.20
C LYS A 139 33.29 -15.63 2.10
N GLU A 140 33.60 -14.38 1.80
CA GLU A 140 33.04 -13.22 2.50
C GLU A 140 31.58 -12.98 2.07
N ILE A 141 30.75 -12.51 3.00
CA ILE A 141 29.33 -12.23 2.74
C ILE A 141 29.15 -10.71 2.66
N TYR A 142 28.57 -10.25 1.55
CA TYR A 142 28.23 -8.85 1.35
C TYR A 142 26.72 -8.70 1.23
N THR A 143 26.20 -7.60 1.78
CA THR A 143 24.80 -7.20 1.58
C THR A 143 24.74 -6.24 0.40
N MET A 144 23.84 -6.48 -0.55
CA MET A 144 23.56 -5.54 -1.61
C MET A 144 22.31 -4.73 -1.27
N MET A 145 22.29 -3.46 -1.64
CA MET A 145 21.15 -2.57 -1.49
C MET A 145 20.98 -1.76 -2.78
N ARG A 146 19.75 -1.30 -3.01
CA ARG A 146 19.40 -0.36 -4.08
C ARG A 146 18.70 0.85 -3.49
N ASP A 147 18.80 1.98 -4.19
CA ASP A 147 18.15 3.24 -3.87
C ASP A 147 16.69 3.31 -4.34
N HIS A 148 16.31 2.45 -5.30
CA HIS A 148 14.94 2.27 -5.78
C HIS A 148 14.55 0.80 -5.72
N SER A 149 13.29 0.54 -5.32
CA SER A 149 12.71 -0.81 -5.32
C SER A 149 11.20 -0.74 -5.24
N CYS A 150 10.56 -1.87 -5.55
CA CYS A 150 9.16 -2.11 -5.28
C CYS A 150 8.98 -2.89 -3.98
N HIS A 151 7.87 -2.63 -3.30
CA HIS A 151 7.54 -3.17 -2.01
C HIS A 151 6.13 -3.73 -2.00
N GLN A 152 5.99 -4.90 -1.36
CA GLN A 152 4.70 -5.44 -0.96
C GLN A 152 4.62 -5.46 0.57
N ASN A 153 3.65 -4.73 1.13
CA ASN A 153 3.43 -4.68 2.56
C ASN A 153 2.17 -5.44 2.92
N LEU A 154 2.25 -6.20 4.01
CA LEU A 154 1.11 -6.77 4.71
C LEU A 154 1.03 -6.23 6.11
N LYS A 155 -0.17 -5.80 6.51
CA LYS A 155 -0.49 -5.46 7.90
C LYS A 155 -1.78 -6.16 8.30
N PHE A 156 -1.62 -7.16 9.15
CA PHE A 156 -2.74 -7.85 9.78
C PHE A 156 -3.13 -7.12 11.06
N ILE A 157 -4.43 -6.86 11.22
CA ILE A 157 -5.02 -6.28 12.42
C ILE A 157 -6.10 -7.26 12.86
N ILE A 158 -5.85 -7.97 13.97
CA ILE A 158 -6.73 -9.01 14.52
C ILE A 158 -6.99 -8.68 15.99
N GLY A 159 -8.18 -8.18 16.31
CA GLY A 159 -8.45 -7.59 17.61
C GLY A 159 -7.45 -6.45 17.89
N ASN A 160 -6.68 -6.58 18.97
CA ASN A 160 -5.64 -5.62 19.34
C ASN A 160 -4.23 -6.00 18.81
N GLN A 161 -4.11 -7.12 18.08
CA GLN A 161 -2.81 -7.57 17.58
C GLN A 161 -2.55 -7.01 16.18
N ILE A 162 -1.38 -6.39 16.01
CA ILE A 162 -0.87 -5.95 14.71
C ILE A 162 0.34 -6.80 14.33
N ILE A 163 0.36 -7.32 13.11
CA ILE A 163 1.51 -8.01 12.51
C ILE A 163 1.81 -7.36 11.17
N GLU A 164 3.05 -6.91 10.98
CA GLU A 164 3.49 -6.26 9.76
C GLU A 164 4.60 -7.07 9.08
N LYS A 165 4.55 -7.16 7.75
CA LYS A 165 5.60 -7.72 6.89
C LYS A 165 5.80 -6.83 5.69
N ARG A 166 7.06 -6.44 5.48
CA ARG A 166 7.48 -5.66 4.32
C ARG A 166 8.40 -6.50 3.46
N PHE A 167 8.01 -6.71 2.22
CA PHE A 167 8.78 -7.41 1.23
C PHE A 167 9.35 -6.40 0.25
N ASP A 168 10.66 -6.32 0.20
CA ASP A 168 11.37 -5.61 -0.85
C ASP A 168 11.62 -6.59 -2.00
N PHE A 169 11.21 -6.22 -3.22
CA PHE A 169 11.35 -7.06 -4.41
C PHE A 169 12.82 -7.41 -4.66
N PHE A 170 13.72 -6.48 -4.33
CA PHE A 170 15.15 -6.71 -4.44
C PHE A 170 15.66 -7.82 -3.51
N ASN A 171 15.02 -8.05 -2.37
CA ASN A 171 15.37 -9.18 -1.50
C ASN A 171 14.83 -10.52 -2.03
N LEU A 172 13.93 -10.48 -3.02
CA LEU A 172 13.25 -11.63 -3.60
C LEU A 172 13.82 -12.07 -4.95
N ILE A 173 14.74 -11.31 -5.57
CA ILE A 173 15.39 -11.74 -6.80
C ILE A 173 16.49 -12.77 -6.52
N LYS A 174 16.69 -13.67 -7.49
CA LYS A 174 17.66 -14.77 -7.40
C LYS A 174 19.10 -14.30 -7.63
N GLU A 175 19.28 -13.35 -8.54
CA GLU A 175 20.59 -12.90 -8.99
C GLU A 175 20.52 -11.44 -9.45
N GLU A 176 21.61 -10.71 -9.24
CA GLU A 176 21.82 -9.35 -9.72
C GLU A 176 23.30 -9.13 -10.01
N ASP A 177 23.66 -8.50 -11.14
CA ASP A 177 25.06 -8.22 -11.51
C ASP A 177 25.99 -9.44 -11.34
N ALA A 178 25.56 -10.62 -11.80
CA ALA A 178 26.24 -11.92 -11.67
C ALA A 178 26.50 -12.37 -10.21
N LYS A 179 25.82 -11.78 -9.22
CA LYS A 179 25.88 -12.18 -7.80
C LYS A 179 24.61 -12.91 -7.42
N VAL A 180 24.77 -14.14 -6.95
CA VAL A 180 23.64 -14.98 -6.53
C VAL A 180 23.21 -14.62 -5.11
N ASN A 181 21.92 -14.35 -4.92
CA ASN A 181 21.32 -14.07 -3.63
C ASN A 181 21.21 -15.35 -2.79
N ILE A 182 22.04 -15.47 -1.74
CA ILE A 182 22.05 -16.64 -0.85
C ILE A 182 20.77 -16.76 -0.02
N ASN A 183 20.00 -15.68 0.12
CA ASN A 183 18.75 -15.65 0.89
C ASN A 183 17.50 -15.86 0.02
N TYR A 184 17.64 -16.01 -1.30
CA TYR A 184 16.52 -16.16 -2.23
C TYR A 184 15.57 -17.30 -1.82
N ASN A 185 16.11 -18.51 -1.60
CA ASN A 185 15.31 -19.68 -1.22
C ASN A 185 14.66 -19.51 0.15
N HIS A 186 15.32 -18.83 1.10
CA HIS A 186 14.73 -18.54 2.41
C HIS A 186 13.51 -17.63 2.25
N ASN A 187 13.68 -16.50 1.56
CA ASN A 187 12.63 -15.49 1.41
C ASN A 187 11.43 -15.98 0.57
N THR A 188 11.68 -16.71 -0.53
CA THR A 188 10.61 -17.19 -1.42
C THR A 188 9.77 -18.33 -0.81
N ASN A 189 10.28 -18.99 0.23
CA ASN A 189 9.57 -20.06 0.93
C ASN A 189 8.80 -19.61 2.19
N LEU A 190 8.88 -18.34 2.56
CA LEU A 190 8.11 -17.80 3.70
C LEU A 190 6.60 -17.96 3.47
N LYS A 191 5.86 -18.26 4.54
CA LYS A 191 4.39 -18.31 4.53
C LYS A 191 3.79 -16.95 4.22
N SER A 192 4.34 -15.87 4.78
CA SER A 192 3.90 -14.51 4.46
C SER A 192 4.12 -14.16 2.99
N LYS A 193 5.17 -14.70 2.33
CA LYS A 193 5.39 -14.51 0.89
C LYS A 193 4.28 -15.16 0.06
N ARG A 194 3.91 -16.40 0.40
CA ARG A 194 2.80 -17.10 -0.28
C ARG A 194 1.46 -16.38 -0.12
N LEU A 195 1.23 -15.73 1.03
CA LEU A 195 0.03 -14.90 1.23
C LEU A 195 0.05 -13.67 0.34
N ILE A 196 1.20 -12.99 0.22
CA ILE A 196 1.35 -11.86 -0.70
C ILE A 196 1.06 -12.25 -2.14
N ASP A 197 1.63 -13.37 -2.60
CA ASP A 197 1.40 -13.85 -3.97
C ASP A 197 -0.08 -14.11 -4.26
N LEU A 198 -0.80 -14.64 -3.26
CA LEU A 198 -2.24 -14.83 -3.37
C LEU A 198 -2.97 -13.48 -3.43
N LEU A 199 -2.63 -12.53 -2.57
CA LEU A 199 -3.28 -11.21 -2.53
C LEU A 199 -3.02 -10.41 -3.81
N GLU A 200 -1.80 -10.47 -4.34
CA GLU A 200 -1.45 -9.89 -5.64
C GLU A 200 -2.29 -10.50 -6.77
N LYS A 201 -2.44 -11.83 -6.77
CA LYS A 201 -3.27 -12.51 -7.75
C LYS A 201 -4.75 -12.07 -7.64
N VAL A 202 -5.31 -12.11 -6.44
CA VAL A 202 -6.73 -11.75 -6.19
C VAL A 202 -7.01 -10.30 -6.58
N THR A 203 -6.14 -9.37 -6.17
CA THR A 203 -6.29 -7.96 -6.52
C THR A 203 -6.16 -7.75 -8.03
N SER A 204 -5.15 -8.36 -8.67
CA SER A 204 -4.93 -8.24 -10.11
C SER A 204 -6.09 -8.83 -10.94
N GLU A 205 -6.65 -9.96 -10.51
CA GLU A 205 -7.83 -10.56 -11.15
C GLU A 205 -9.07 -9.66 -11.00
N ALA A 206 -9.28 -9.08 -9.82
CA ALA A 206 -10.38 -8.15 -9.58
C ALA A 206 -10.28 -6.86 -10.42
N GLU A 207 -9.08 -6.28 -10.54
CA GLU A 207 -8.82 -5.14 -11.42
C GLU A 207 -9.08 -5.50 -12.89
N LYS A 208 -8.51 -6.62 -13.36
CA LYS A 208 -8.66 -7.06 -14.75
C LYS A 208 -10.11 -7.34 -15.14
N ASN A 209 -10.88 -7.92 -14.22
CA ASN A 209 -12.28 -8.27 -14.44
C ASN A 209 -13.25 -7.13 -14.07
N ASN A 210 -12.73 -5.98 -13.60
CA ASN A 210 -13.51 -4.83 -13.16
C ASN A 210 -14.64 -5.19 -12.16
N THR A 211 -14.34 -6.06 -11.20
CA THR A 211 -15.32 -6.55 -10.22
C THR A 211 -15.57 -5.55 -9.09
N PHE A 212 -14.67 -4.60 -8.90
CA PHE A 212 -14.79 -3.52 -7.94
C PHE A 212 -15.97 -2.59 -8.24
N LYS A 213 -16.83 -2.39 -7.24
CA LYS A 213 -17.94 -1.42 -7.32
C LYS A 213 -17.55 -0.15 -6.58
N LYS A 214 -17.55 1.00 -7.26
CA LYS A 214 -17.32 2.31 -6.63
C LYS A 214 -18.41 2.55 -5.57
N ILE A 215 -18.00 2.78 -4.33
CA ILE A 215 -18.90 3.06 -3.21
C ILE A 215 -18.84 4.53 -2.77
N LYS A 216 -17.75 5.23 -3.09
CA LYS A 216 -17.57 6.64 -2.76
C LYS A 216 -16.59 7.30 -3.72
N SER A 217 -16.94 8.48 -4.21
CA SER A 217 -16.03 9.41 -4.88
C SER A 217 -15.57 10.49 -3.89
N ARG A 218 -14.38 11.04 -4.10
CA ARG A 218 -13.91 12.24 -3.41
C ARG A 218 -14.00 13.46 -4.33
#